data_AF-A0A9W4GTY6-F1
#
_entry.id   AF-A0A9W4GTY6-F1
#
_cell.length_a   1.000
_cell.length_b   1.000
_cell.length_c   1.000
_cell.angle_alpha   90.00
_cell.angle_beta   90.00
_cell.angle_gamma   90.00
#
_symmetry.space_group_name_H-M   'P 1'
#
loop_
_entity.id
_entity.type
_entity.pdbx_description
1 polymer ?
#
loop_
_entity_poly.entity_id
_entity_poly.type
_entity_poly.pdbx_seq_one_letter_code
_entity_poly.pdbx_strand_id
1 'polypeptide(L)'
;MGTPPYPLGMGDGRPSDKQRDKEVKGLATPPPNASGGFDVKPSNLYYVSYQVRDEQFTFDKAARTLMEALTGHEQLAGKGTGPSAVAASYRKTATTFFDLWGNAMVAIGGAAVGFTATANNYAAADFRTNRKQQGPLPHQEPPWVMRVPTFYGDVPDLTWRGTNADSDHAIVRTLGHIPDFVADHVQGLLDQVLRLGKMYEITPGPDKDELRTIGTAWGMIFSDGTTSADNLNDDIASITNSANSEWQTAMKSFCQTIWGTSAWGKMQGTVAYKTAPNEGARRRPVITVLGETAQAVQTALLDLADASDKVTAVSEPAAEHAAKEMAKDMAKEYGFHPWHLLAGLTPFGAVDLTAEMVMSFRSHMDYAGIEAAVATYNETCSGIAKTLDGLEGKLEEARKSVPTFNAEEARAEAFGGRSLNDFKHDHLWTLQTDSAGVHKYPVDLVNQEGIGNSHAIDKHVAKTDDQLAQRMRDQHPSAASSYTDLESAQAYTQQCLDGNPDKIRSFINGHGTPPRETLEVDFGATGPVTGRSIDQAAYAADPAHPRVTEKHGVYVVIKYVSGMTPPFVVLTSYPN
;
A
#
# COMPACT_ATOMS: atom_id res chain seq x y z
N MET A 1 11.21 10.52 -26.26
CA MET A 1 12.59 11.03 -26.27
C MET A 1 13.37 10.25 -25.23
N GLY A 2 14.56 9.76 -25.58
CA GLY A 2 15.32 8.79 -24.78
C GLY A 2 15.85 9.39 -23.48
N THR A 3 15.72 8.64 -22.39
CA THR A 3 16.39 8.88 -21.11
C THR A 3 17.91 8.74 -21.29
N PRO A 4 18.73 9.66 -20.76
CA PRO A 4 20.17 9.51 -20.81
C PRO A 4 20.61 8.33 -19.90
N PRO A 5 21.60 7.54 -20.32
CA PRO A 5 22.12 6.45 -19.51
C PRO A 5 23.00 7.01 -18.39
N TYR A 6 22.69 6.66 -17.13
CA TYR A 6 23.56 6.97 -16.01
C TYR A 6 24.80 6.07 -16.03
N PRO A 7 26.03 6.62 -15.93
CA PRO A 7 27.25 5.83 -15.93
C PRO A 7 27.39 5.04 -14.61
N LEU A 8 27.71 3.76 -14.77
CA LEU A 8 27.90 2.76 -13.72
C LEU A 8 29.02 3.17 -12.74
N GLY A 9 28.70 3.30 -11.44
CA GLY A 9 29.70 3.43 -10.37
C GLY A 9 29.26 4.01 -9.02
N MET A 10 28.08 4.61 -8.90
CA MET A 10 27.50 5.08 -7.62
C MET A 10 26.07 4.56 -7.49
N GLY A 11 25.57 4.38 -6.26
CA GLY A 11 24.17 3.99 -6.01
C GLY A 11 23.18 4.87 -6.79
N ASP A 12 21.95 4.37 -6.96
CA ASP A 12 20.75 4.94 -7.61
C ASP A 12 20.44 6.47 -7.51
N GLY A 13 21.32 7.29 -6.95
CA GLY A 13 21.17 8.73 -6.77
C GLY A 13 20.43 9.10 -5.49
N ARG A 14 20.05 8.11 -4.66
CA ARG A 14 19.29 8.31 -3.42
C ARG A 14 20.11 9.08 -2.36
N PRO A 15 19.57 10.17 -1.79
CA PRO A 15 20.25 10.90 -0.72
C PRO A 15 20.26 10.12 0.61
N SER A 16 21.41 10.12 1.28
CA SER A 16 21.57 9.59 2.64
C SER A 16 20.79 10.42 3.67
N ASP A 17 20.48 9.83 4.82
CA ASP A 17 19.76 10.51 5.92
C ASP A 17 20.44 11.82 6.31
N LYS A 18 21.78 11.83 6.39
CA LYS A 18 22.55 13.05 6.69
C LYS A 18 22.44 14.12 5.59
N GLN A 19 22.34 13.73 4.32
CA GLN A 19 22.12 14.67 3.21
C GLN A 19 20.70 15.24 3.30
N ARG A 20 19.69 14.39 3.51
CA ARG A 20 18.29 14.81 3.64
C ARG A 20 18.09 15.78 4.81
N ASP A 21 18.65 15.47 5.98
CA ASP A 21 18.65 16.34 7.16
C ASP A 21 19.26 17.72 6.87
N LYS A 22 20.36 17.74 6.12
CA LYS A 22 21.05 18.99 5.76
C LYS A 22 20.21 19.82 4.80
N GLU A 23 19.55 19.19 3.84
CA GLU A 23 18.68 19.85 2.87
C GLU A 23 17.46 20.47 3.55
N VAL A 24 16.76 19.73 4.42
CA VAL A 24 15.62 20.25 5.21
C VAL A 24 16.04 21.43 6.07
N LYS A 25 17.15 21.30 6.83
CA LYS A 25 17.67 22.40 7.65
C LYS A 25 18.07 23.63 6.83
N GLY A 26 18.55 23.43 5.59
CA GLY A 26 18.89 24.49 4.67
C GLY A 26 17.68 25.29 4.16
N LEU A 27 16.49 24.69 4.19
CA LEU A 27 15.23 25.29 3.74
C LEU A 27 14.36 25.81 4.90
N ALA A 28 14.80 25.62 6.15
CA ALA A 28 14.07 26.05 7.33
C ALA A 28 13.71 27.54 7.24
N THR A 29 12.42 27.83 7.29
CA THR A 29 11.85 29.17 7.13
C THR A 29 10.96 29.51 8.32
N PRO A 30 10.82 30.79 8.71
CA PRO A 30 9.83 31.19 9.71
C PRO A 30 8.41 30.72 9.34
N PRO A 31 7.58 30.35 10.32
CA PRO A 31 6.22 29.88 10.06
C PRO A 31 5.37 31.01 9.45
N PRO A 32 4.33 30.68 8.67
CA PRO A 32 3.47 31.67 8.00
C PRO A 32 2.83 32.71 8.91
N ASN A 33 2.70 32.43 10.21
CA ASN A 33 2.09 33.32 11.21
C ASN A 33 3.08 34.24 11.96
N ALA A 34 4.36 34.22 11.61
CA ALA A 34 5.41 34.91 12.39
C ALA A 34 5.31 36.46 12.37
N SER A 35 4.64 37.05 11.39
CA SER A 35 4.63 38.51 11.17
C SER A 35 3.27 39.20 11.42
N GLY A 36 2.43 38.64 12.30
CA GLY A 36 1.16 39.28 12.71
C GLY A 36 -0.03 39.05 11.76
N GLY A 37 0.11 38.10 10.83
CA GLY A 37 -0.91 37.58 9.91
C GLY A 37 -0.46 36.21 9.40
N PHE A 38 -1.33 35.44 8.74
CA PHE A 38 -0.98 34.16 8.13
C PHE A 38 -0.69 34.37 6.64
N ASP A 39 0.56 34.19 6.23
CA ASP A 39 1.05 34.45 4.86
C ASP A 39 1.98 33.32 4.42
N VAL A 40 1.51 32.46 3.52
CA VAL A 40 2.32 31.35 2.98
C VAL A 40 3.19 31.85 1.84
N LYS A 41 4.49 31.61 1.94
CA LYS A 41 5.46 32.00 0.91
C LYS A 41 5.98 30.78 0.14
N PRO A 42 6.57 30.97 -1.06
CA PRO A 42 7.25 29.89 -1.77
C PRO A 42 8.29 29.16 -0.90
N SER A 43 9.01 29.86 -0.01
CA SER A 43 9.94 29.23 0.93
C SER A 43 9.28 28.26 1.90
N ASN A 44 8.04 28.51 2.32
CA ASN A 44 7.29 27.58 3.16
C ASN A 44 6.93 26.31 2.39
N LEU A 45 6.54 26.43 1.12
CA LEU A 45 6.25 25.27 0.28
C LEU A 45 7.51 24.45 -0.05
N TYR A 46 8.65 25.07 -0.32
CA TYR A 46 9.92 24.33 -0.49
C TYR A 46 10.27 23.56 0.78
N TYR A 47 10.08 24.17 1.96
CA TYR A 47 10.32 23.51 3.23
C TYR A 47 9.40 22.29 3.44
N VAL A 48 8.08 22.48 3.28
CA VAL A 48 7.10 21.38 3.36
C VAL A 48 7.38 20.28 2.35
N SER A 49 7.74 20.63 1.12
CA SER A 49 8.11 19.66 0.07
C SER A 49 9.19 18.69 0.53
N TYR A 50 10.24 19.18 1.19
CA TYR A 50 11.34 18.36 1.69
C TYR A 50 10.99 17.58 2.96
N GLN A 51 10.09 18.09 3.80
CA GLN A 51 9.57 17.32 4.94
C GLN A 51 8.68 16.15 4.47
N VAL A 52 7.73 16.43 3.57
CA VAL A 52 6.87 15.41 2.94
C VAL A 52 7.69 14.36 2.20
N ARG A 53 8.78 14.76 1.54
CA ARG A 53 9.75 13.80 0.98
C ARG A 53 10.27 12.85 2.06
N ASP A 54 10.72 13.36 3.21
CA ASP A 54 11.31 12.52 4.25
C ASP A 54 10.32 11.51 4.82
N GLU A 55 9.03 11.83 4.83
CA GLU A 55 7.98 10.86 5.15
C GLU A 55 7.92 9.69 4.15
N GLN A 56 8.18 9.93 2.86
CA GLN A 56 8.34 8.86 1.88
C GLN A 56 9.47 7.90 2.26
N PHE A 57 10.59 8.42 2.77
CA PHE A 57 11.73 7.60 3.18
C PHE A 57 11.45 6.83 4.48
N THR A 58 10.74 7.44 5.43
CA THR A 58 10.26 6.76 6.64
C THR A 58 9.35 5.58 6.25
N PHE A 59 8.41 5.81 5.32
CA PHE A 59 7.50 4.78 4.83
C PHE A 59 8.22 3.64 4.09
N ASP A 60 9.19 3.96 3.21
CA ASP A 60 10.04 2.95 2.53
C ASP A 60 10.89 2.15 3.53
N LYS A 61 11.47 2.81 4.54
CA LYS A 61 12.32 2.17 5.55
C LYS A 61 11.54 1.15 6.39
N ALA A 62 10.29 1.42 6.73
CA ALA A 62 9.44 0.49 7.47
C ALA A 62 9.23 -0.83 6.71
N ALA A 63 8.89 -0.77 5.41
CA ALA A 63 8.74 -1.97 4.58
C ALA A 63 10.06 -2.73 4.39
N ARG A 64 11.20 -2.03 4.25
CA ARG A 64 12.52 -2.67 4.20
C ARG A 64 12.86 -3.38 5.51
N THR A 65 12.58 -2.74 6.64
CA THR A 65 12.85 -3.31 7.97
C THR A 65 12.02 -4.58 8.18
N LEU A 66 10.75 -4.58 7.76
CA LEU A 66 9.94 -5.80 7.74
C LEU A 66 10.57 -6.85 6.83
N MET A 67 10.88 -6.53 5.57
CA MET A 67 11.45 -7.52 4.65
C MET A 67 12.78 -8.10 5.14
N GLU A 68 13.65 -7.28 5.74
CA GLU A 68 14.89 -7.72 6.38
C GLU A 68 14.61 -8.69 7.54
N ALA A 69 13.58 -8.43 8.35
CA ALA A 69 13.15 -9.32 9.43
C ALA A 69 12.48 -10.61 8.95
N LEU A 70 11.97 -10.64 7.71
CA LEU A 70 11.38 -11.83 7.09
C LEU A 70 12.45 -12.66 6.36
N THR A 71 13.44 -12.02 5.74
CA THR A 71 14.45 -12.67 4.89
C THR A 71 15.24 -13.73 5.68
N GLY A 72 15.38 -14.94 5.12
CA GLY A 72 16.06 -16.05 5.77
C GLY A 72 15.15 -16.93 6.63
N HIS A 73 13.87 -16.58 6.75
CA HIS A 73 12.83 -17.38 7.41
C HIS A 73 11.94 -18.07 6.38
N GLU A 74 12.51 -19.01 5.63
CA GLU A 74 11.78 -19.82 4.64
C GLU A 74 11.35 -21.19 5.19
N GLN A 75 10.35 -21.81 4.57
CA GLN A 75 9.91 -23.19 4.86
C GLN A 75 9.31 -23.41 6.27
N LEU A 76 8.81 -22.36 6.93
CA LEU A 76 8.39 -22.43 8.33
C LEU A 76 7.03 -23.07 8.59
N ALA A 77 6.14 -23.18 7.60
CA ALA A 77 4.76 -23.59 7.83
C ALA A 77 4.61 -25.05 8.26
N GLY A 78 5.62 -25.88 7.96
CA GLY A 78 5.56 -27.33 8.15
C GLY A 78 4.90 -28.05 6.96
N LYS A 79 4.96 -29.38 7.01
CA LYS A 79 4.42 -30.26 5.97
C LYS A 79 2.91 -30.40 6.09
N GLY A 80 2.26 -30.68 4.97
CA GLY A 80 0.85 -31.06 4.92
C GLY A 80 0.02 -30.09 4.09
N THR A 81 -1.19 -30.52 3.73
CA THR A 81 -2.09 -29.75 2.87
C THR A 81 -2.61 -28.50 3.57
N GLY A 82 -2.94 -28.59 4.86
CA GLY A 82 -3.33 -27.44 5.68
C GLY A 82 -2.24 -26.36 5.76
N PRO A 83 -1.03 -26.69 6.23
CA PRO A 83 0.09 -25.76 6.26
C PRO A 83 0.49 -25.17 4.90
N SER A 84 0.46 -25.99 3.84
CA SER A 84 0.73 -25.52 2.48
C SER A 84 -0.30 -24.50 2.01
N ALA A 85 -1.57 -24.67 2.39
CA ALA A 85 -2.62 -23.68 2.09
C ALA A 85 -2.36 -22.36 2.84
N VAL A 86 -1.95 -22.42 4.12
CA VAL A 86 -1.57 -21.22 4.88
C VAL A 86 -0.39 -20.50 4.22
N ALA A 87 0.66 -21.23 3.84
CA ALA A 87 1.83 -20.65 3.15
C ALA A 87 1.46 -19.98 1.82
N ALA A 88 0.59 -20.62 1.03
CA ALA A 88 0.11 -20.06 -0.23
C ALA A 88 -0.70 -18.77 -0.04
N SER A 89 -1.66 -18.77 0.89
CA SER A 89 -2.46 -17.57 1.21
C SER A 89 -1.59 -16.47 1.80
N TYR A 90 -0.66 -16.79 2.70
CA TYR A 90 0.33 -15.84 3.23
C TYR A 90 1.12 -15.16 2.13
N ARG A 91 1.72 -15.94 1.22
CA ARG A 91 2.53 -15.40 0.12
C ARG A 91 1.72 -14.46 -0.76
N LYS A 92 0.49 -14.85 -1.11
CA LYS A 92 -0.42 -14.03 -1.91
C LYS A 92 -0.72 -12.70 -1.21
N THR A 93 -1.17 -12.74 0.03
CA THR A 93 -1.54 -11.57 0.83
C THR A 93 -0.37 -10.64 1.10
N ALA A 94 0.78 -11.18 1.48
CA ALA A 94 1.98 -10.40 1.71
C ALA A 94 2.49 -9.73 0.42
N THR A 95 2.40 -10.41 -0.73
CA THR A 95 2.78 -9.82 -2.03
C THR A 95 1.89 -8.62 -2.36
N THR A 96 0.57 -8.79 -2.31
CA THR A 96 -0.39 -7.70 -2.57
C THR A 96 -0.22 -6.55 -1.56
N PHE A 97 0.12 -6.86 -0.30
CA PHE A 97 0.44 -5.86 0.72
C PHE A 97 1.67 -5.01 0.36
N PHE A 98 2.78 -5.61 -0.05
CA PHE A 98 3.99 -4.87 -0.43
C PHE A 98 3.79 -4.06 -1.73
N ASP A 99 3.00 -4.57 -2.68
CA ASP A 99 2.62 -3.82 -3.88
C ASP A 99 1.80 -2.57 -3.53
N LEU A 100 0.79 -2.71 -2.65
CA LEU A 100 0.02 -1.58 -2.14
C LEU A 100 0.91 -0.58 -1.41
N TRP A 101 1.80 -1.05 -0.53
CA TRP A 101 2.74 -0.22 0.21
C TRP A 101 3.65 0.59 -0.73
N GLY A 102 4.22 -0.05 -1.74
CA GLY A 102 5.05 0.59 -2.76
C GLY A 102 4.30 1.65 -3.56
N ASN A 103 3.04 1.40 -3.93
CA ASN A 103 2.21 2.39 -4.63
C ASN A 103 1.88 3.59 -3.73
N ALA A 104 1.55 3.36 -2.46
CA ALA A 104 1.27 4.43 -1.50
C ALA A 104 2.49 5.32 -1.23
N MET A 105 3.69 4.72 -1.14
CA MET A 105 4.95 5.45 -1.05
C MET A 105 5.13 6.41 -2.23
N VAL A 106 4.84 5.97 -3.47
CA VAL A 106 4.98 6.83 -4.66
C VAL A 106 4.04 8.04 -4.63
N ALA A 107 2.83 7.88 -4.10
CA ALA A 107 1.88 8.98 -3.92
C ALA A 107 2.44 10.10 -3.03
N ILE A 108 3.11 9.76 -1.92
CA ILE A 108 3.79 10.72 -1.03
C ILE A 108 4.87 11.51 -1.80
N GLY A 109 5.65 10.83 -2.64
CA GLY A 109 6.67 11.46 -3.47
C GLY A 109 6.09 12.44 -4.50
N GLY A 110 4.94 12.10 -5.08
CA GLY A 110 4.18 13.00 -5.97
C GLY A 110 3.79 14.28 -5.24
N ALA A 111 3.24 14.14 -4.03
CA ALA A 111 2.87 15.29 -3.20
C ALA A 111 4.08 16.20 -2.88
N ALA A 112 5.22 15.61 -2.51
CA ALA A 112 6.46 16.36 -2.27
C ALA A 112 6.86 17.20 -3.49
N VAL A 113 6.89 16.59 -4.69
CA VAL A 113 7.29 17.31 -5.91
C VAL A 113 6.29 18.39 -6.30
N GLY A 114 4.99 18.13 -6.17
CA GLY A 114 3.95 19.11 -6.49
C GLY A 114 4.06 20.39 -5.66
N PHE A 115 4.44 20.30 -4.38
CA PHE A 115 4.69 21.49 -3.57
C PHE A 115 5.86 22.35 -4.09
N THR A 116 6.95 21.72 -4.54
CA THR A 116 8.06 22.47 -5.16
C THR A 116 7.65 23.06 -6.51
N ALA A 117 6.90 22.32 -7.34
CA ALA A 117 6.41 22.80 -8.63
C ALA A 117 5.56 24.07 -8.47
N THR A 118 4.59 24.09 -7.55
CA THR A 118 3.80 25.30 -7.26
C THR A 118 4.66 26.45 -6.77
N ALA A 119 5.58 26.18 -5.83
CA ALA A 119 6.43 27.23 -5.29
C ALA A 119 7.30 27.88 -6.38
N ASN A 120 7.86 27.07 -7.29
CA ASN A 120 8.59 27.55 -8.46
C ASN A 120 7.71 28.36 -9.41
N ASN A 121 6.50 27.88 -9.71
CA ASN A 121 5.56 28.57 -10.59
C ASN A 121 5.14 29.94 -10.01
N TYR A 122 4.89 30.00 -8.71
CA TYR A 122 4.55 31.24 -8.01
C TYR A 122 5.74 32.20 -7.96
N ALA A 123 6.94 31.71 -7.62
CA ALA A 123 8.15 32.53 -7.58
C ALA A 123 8.49 33.10 -8.98
N ALA A 124 8.27 32.30 -10.03
CA ALA A 124 8.43 32.73 -11.41
C ALA A 124 7.43 33.84 -11.79
N ALA A 125 6.17 33.69 -11.38
CA ALA A 125 5.12 34.68 -11.62
C ALA A 125 5.40 36.01 -10.91
N ASP A 126 5.78 35.98 -9.62
CA ASP A 126 6.16 37.17 -8.87
C ASP A 126 7.37 37.87 -9.52
N PHE A 127 8.38 37.10 -9.93
CA PHE A 127 9.57 37.63 -10.59
C PHE A 127 9.23 38.37 -11.90
N ARG A 128 8.35 37.80 -12.73
CA ARG A 128 7.96 38.41 -14.01
C ARG A 128 7.08 39.64 -13.84
N THR A 129 6.28 39.70 -12.78
CA THR A 129 5.36 40.83 -12.54
C THR A 129 6.05 41.99 -11.81
N ASN A 130 7.12 41.72 -11.07
CA ASN A 130 7.86 42.74 -10.32
C ASN A 130 9.00 43.36 -11.14
N ARG A 131 8.77 44.56 -11.69
CA ARG A 131 9.74 45.32 -12.52
C ARG A 131 11.09 45.63 -11.85
N LYS A 132 11.22 45.45 -10.53
CA LYS A 132 12.47 45.69 -9.79
C LYS A 132 13.36 44.45 -9.69
N GLN A 133 12.84 43.26 -9.99
CA GLN A 133 13.63 42.04 -9.93
C GLN A 133 14.51 41.92 -11.19
N GLN A 134 15.79 41.63 -11.00
CA GLN A 134 16.79 41.43 -12.05
C GLN A 134 17.59 40.17 -11.72
N GLY A 135 18.02 39.43 -12.75
CA GLY A 135 18.79 38.19 -12.58
C GLY A 135 18.07 36.95 -13.15
N PRO A 136 18.59 35.74 -12.88
CA PRO A 136 17.92 34.50 -13.26
C PRO A 136 16.62 34.31 -12.47
N LEU A 137 15.67 33.61 -13.09
CA LEU A 137 14.39 33.25 -12.46
C LEU A 137 14.68 32.42 -11.19
N PRO A 138 14.05 32.76 -10.04
CA PRO A 138 14.13 31.93 -8.85
C PRO A 138 13.62 30.53 -9.17
N HIS A 139 14.43 29.52 -8.84
CA HIS A 139 14.11 28.12 -9.06
C HIS A 139 14.76 27.27 -7.97
N GLN A 140 13.99 26.33 -7.45
CA GLN A 140 14.45 25.28 -6.56
C GLN A 140 14.26 23.94 -7.24
N GLU A 141 15.30 23.10 -7.27
CA GLU A 141 15.16 21.74 -7.76
C GLU A 141 14.20 20.95 -6.85
N PRO A 142 13.24 20.20 -7.43
CA PRO A 142 12.41 19.27 -6.67
C PRO A 142 13.26 18.32 -5.83
N PRO A 143 12.79 17.92 -4.64
CA PRO A 143 13.47 16.90 -3.86
C PRO A 143 13.64 15.61 -4.68
N TRP A 144 14.74 14.91 -4.46
CA TRP A 144 14.83 13.51 -4.91
C TRP A 144 13.77 12.68 -4.18
N VAL A 145 12.97 11.93 -4.95
CA VAL A 145 11.87 11.09 -4.47
C VAL A 145 11.86 9.77 -5.23
N MET A 146 11.25 8.75 -4.64
CA MET A 146 10.93 7.50 -5.33
C MET A 146 9.68 7.71 -6.19
N ARG A 147 9.86 7.69 -7.52
CA ARG A 147 8.77 7.92 -8.50
C ARG A 147 8.10 6.64 -9.00
N VAL A 148 8.72 5.50 -8.74
CA VAL A 148 8.23 4.16 -9.09
C VAL A 148 8.10 3.33 -7.83
N PRO A 149 7.13 2.39 -7.78
CA PRO A 149 6.99 1.51 -6.63
C PRO A 149 8.29 0.74 -6.40
N THR A 150 8.79 0.78 -5.17
CA THR A 150 9.96 0.00 -4.77
C THR A 150 9.60 -1.48 -4.77
N PHE A 151 10.40 -2.29 -5.44
CA PHE A 151 10.41 -3.73 -5.20
C PHE A 151 11.22 -4.01 -3.93
N TYR A 152 10.56 -4.52 -2.90
CA TYR A 152 11.20 -4.80 -1.60
C TYR A 152 11.91 -6.15 -1.56
N GLY A 153 11.63 -7.05 -2.52
CA GLY A 153 12.10 -8.43 -2.53
C GLY A 153 10.93 -9.40 -2.64
N ASP A 154 11.23 -10.67 -2.93
CA ASP A 154 10.25 -11.73 -2.85
C ASP A 154 9.96 -12.04 -1.39
N VAL A 155 8.68 -12.08 -1.02
CA VAL A 155 8.28 -12.51 0.32
C VAL A 155 8.74 -13.95 0.55
N PRO A 156 9.35 -14.27 1.71
CA PRO A 156 9.79 -15.62 2.04
C PRO A 156 8.69 -16.65 1.84
N ASP A 157 9.02 -17.74 1.14
CA ASP A 157 8.09 -18.83 0.94
C ASP A 157 8.09 -19.74 2.17
N LEU A 158 7.01 -19.68 2.94
CA LEU A 158 6.82 -20.49 4.14
C LEU A 158 6.54 -21.97 3.81
N THR A 159 6.34 -22.33 2.55
CA THR A 159 6.03 -23.71 2.15
C THR A 159 7.18 -24.64 2.49
N TRP A 160 6.90 -25.70 3.25
CA TRP A 160 7.88 -26.74 3.53
C TRP A 160 8.28 -27.51 2.27
N ARG A 161 9.59 -27.61 1.99
CA ARG A 161 10.14 -28.31 0.81
C ARG A 161 11.22 -29.36 1.16
N GLY A 162 11.59 -29.44 2.43
CA GLY A 162 12.64 -30.35 2.91
C GLY A 162 12.23 -31.82 2.93
N THR A 163 13.22 -32.68 3.20
CA THR A 163 12.99 -34.11 3.45
C THR A 163 12.73 -34.35 4.95
N ASN A 164 12.13 -35.48 5.32
CA ASN A 164 11.91 -35.82 6.74
C ASN A 164 13.23 -36.03 7.55
N ALA A 165 14.41 -35.83 6.95
CA ALA A 165 15.71 -36.10 7.55
C ALA A 165 16.08 -35.13 8.70
N ASP A 166 15.48 -33.94 8.72
CA ASP A 166 15.77 -32.87 9.71
C ASP A 166 14.67 -32.72 10.77
N SER A 167 13.71 -33.65 10.86
CA SER A 167 12.58 -33.52 11.78
C SER A 167 12.98 -33.82 13.23
N ASP A 168 13.12 -32.79 14.07
CA ASP A 168 13.28 -32.92 15.53
C ASP A 168 11.91 -33.22 16.17
N HIS A 169 11.51 -34.50 16.11
CA HIS A 169 10.16 -34.92 16.45
C HIS A 169 10.03 -35.27 17.93
N ALA A 170 8.99 -34.79 18.62
CA ALA A 170 8.49 -35.27 19.92
C ALA A 170 8.57 -36.81 20.16
N ILE A 171 7.90 -37.63 19.32
CA ILE A 171 7.93 -39.10 19.38
C ILE A 171 9.35 -39.62 19.12
N VAL A 172 10.10 -39.03 18.19
CA VAL A 172 11.50 -39.45 17.93
C VAL A 172 12.44 -39.05 19.06
N ARG A 173 12.23 -37.91 19.71
CA ARG A 173 12.96 -37.41 20.88
C ARG A 173 12.69 -38.29 22.09
N THR A 174 11.43 -38.65 22.31
CA THR A 174 11.03 -39.62 23.35
C THR A 174 11.54 -41.03 23.05
N LEU A 175 11.55 -41.45 21.78
CA LEU A 175 12.17 -42.71 21.34
C LEU A 175 13.70 -42.65 21.35
N GLY A 176 14.32 -41.47 21.26
CA GLY A 176 15.77 -41.28 21.40
C GLY A 176 16.25 -41.46 22.85
N HIS A 177 15.34 -41.47 23.82
CA HIS A 177 15.59 -41.94 25.18
C HIS A 177 15.42 -43.47 25.33
N ILE A 178 14.96 -44.18 24.29
CA ILE A 178 14.98 -45.65 24.19
C ILE A 178 16.30 -46.05 23.48
N PRO A 179 16.88 -47.24 23.71
CA PRO A 179 18.27 -47.54 23.35
C PRO A 179 18.58 -47.30 21.86
N ASP A 180 19.81 -46.83 21.57
CA ASP A 180 20.30 -46.39 20.24
C ASP A 180 20.03 -47.35 19.07
N PHE A 181 19.81 -48.65 19.29
CA PHE A 181 19.49 -49.59 18.21
C PHE A 181 18.15 -49.30 17.52
N VAL A 182 17.21 -48.62 18.19
CA VAL A 182 15.97 -48.15 17.55
C VAL A 182 16.30 -47.00 16.61
N ALA A 183 17.12 -46.05 17.05
CA ALA A 183 17.59 -44.90 16.26
C ALA A 183 18.34 -45.31 14.98
N ASP A 184 19.16 -46.37 15.03
CA ASP A 184 19.84 -46.92 13.84
C ASP A 184 18.87 -47.53 12.79
N HIS A 185 17.62 -47.82 13.16
CA HIS A 185 16.58 -48.35 12.28
C HIS A 185 15.39 -47.39 12.06
N VAL A 186 15.43 -46.18 12.65
CA VAL A 186 14.32 -45.21 12.74
C VAL A 186 13.82 -44.75 11.37
N GLN A 187 14.69 -44.59 10.36
CA GLN A 187 14.28 -44.13 9.03
C GLN A 187 13.37 -45.14 8.30
N GLY A 188 13.62 -46.45 8.44
CA GLY A 188 12.76 -47.49 7.87
C GLY A 188 11.53 -47.82 8.74
N LEU A 189 11.64 -47.62 10.06
CA LEU A 189 10.59 -47.96 11.03
C LEU A 189 9.49 -46.91 11.19
N LEU A 190 9.81 -45.61 11.09
CA LEU A 190 8.81 -44.54 11.16
C LEU A 190 7.82 -44.60 9.98
N ASP A 191 8.32 -44.95 8.79
CA ASP A 191 7.58 -44.92 7.53
C ASP A 191 6.68 -46.16 7.33
N GLN A 192 7.04 -47.32 7.91
CA GLN A 192 6.31 -48.59 7.72
C GLN A 192 5.78 -49.25 9.00
N VAL A 193 6.40 -49.04 10.16
CA VAL A 193 6.19 -49.91 11.33
C VAL A 193 5.38 -49.20 12.43
N LEU A 194 5.64 -47.93 12.73
CA LEU A 194 4.88 -47.19 13.75
C LEU A 194 3.45 -46.83 13.31
N ARG A 195 3.21 -46.66 12.00
CA ARG A 195 1.92 -46.21 11.41
C ARG A 195 1.33 -45.05 12.22
N LEU A 196 2.04 -43.92 12.24
CA LEU A 196 1.66 -42.71 13.00
C LEU A 196 0.33 -42.04 12.55
N GLY A 197 -0.43 -42.69 11.67
CA GLY A 197 -1.70 -42.20 11.16
C GLY A 197 -1.55 -40.82 10.53
N LYS A 198 -2.50 -39.93 10.83
CA LYS A 198 -2.51 -38.55 10.34
C LYS A 198 -1.34 -37.70 10.82
N MET A 199 -0.65 -38.07 11.91
CA MET A 199 0.50 -37.32 12.42
C MET A 199 1.64 -37.26 11.39
N TYR A 200 1.81 -38.33 10.60
CA TYR A 200 2.81 -38.36 9.53
C TYR A 200 2.56 -37.31 8.44
N GLU A 201 1.31 -36.97 8.17
CA GLU A 201 0.91 -36.04 7.10
C GLU A 201 1.36 -34.60 7.40
N ILE A 202 1.47 -34.26 8.69
CA ILE A 202 1.85 -32.92 9.16
C ILE A 202 3.28 -32.86 9.71
N THR A 203 4.10 -33.89 9.45
CA THR A 203 5.46 -34.01 9.99
C THR A 203 6.50 -33.91 8.88
N PRO A 204 7.46 -32.95 8.96
CA PRO A 204 7.72 -32.07 10.11
C PRO A 204 6.66 -30.98 10.30
N GLY A 205 6.43 -30.63 11.57
CA GLY A 205 5.54 -29.52 11.93
C GLY A 205 6.18 -28.16 11.66
N PRO A 206 5.44 -27.06 11.87
CA PRO A 206 5.95 -25.71 11.68
C PRO A 206 7.08 -25.36 12.66
N ASP A 207 7.96 -24.45 12.24
CA ASP A 207 8.91 -23.79 13.13
C ASP A 207 8.18 -22.69 13.93
N LYS A 208 7.78 -23.04 15.15
CA LYS A 208 6.93 -22.19 16.01
C LYS A 208 7.64 -20.93 16.47
N ASP A 209 8.94 -21.00 16.76
CA ASP A 209 9.68 -19.88 17.33
C ASP A 209 10.03 -18.85 16.26
N GLU A 210 10.39 -19.32 15.07
CA GLU A 210 10.57 -18.43 13.92
C GLU A 210 9.26 -17.83 13.45
N LEU A 211 8.15 -18.60 13.37
CA LEU A 211 6.82 -18.07 13.07
C LEU A 211 6.39 -16.95 14.03
N ARG A 212 6.66 -17.10 15.32
CA ARG A 212 6.38 -16.05 16.33
C ARG A 212 7.25 -14.81 16.13
N THR A 213 8.51 -15.01 15.74
CA THR A 213 9.45 -13.93 15.44
C THR A 213 8.99 -13.12 14.24
N ILE A 214 8.70 -13.77 13.11
CA ILE A 214 8.21 -13.07 11.91
C ILE A 214 6.80 -12.50 12.12
N GLY A 215 5.93 -13.16 12.88
CA GLY A 215 4.62 -12.63 13.27
C GLY A 215 4.73 -11.34 14.08
N THR A 216 5.72 -11.25 14.98
CA THR A 216 5.99 -10.03 15.74
C THR A 216 6.45 -8.88 14.83
N ALA A 217 7.30 -9.16 13.84
CA ALA A 217 7.73 -8.17 12.85
C ALA A 217 6.54 -7.62 12.04
N TRP A 218 5.61 -8.47 11.62
CA TRP A 218 4.36 -8.04 10.97
C TRP A 218 3.51 -7.13 11.86
N GLY A 219 3.47 -7.34 13.17
CA GLY A 219 2.76 -6.45 14.08
C GLY A 219 3.38 -5.04 14.20
N MET A 220 4.69 -4.92 13.98
CA MET A 220 5.42 -3.65 14.14
C MET A 220 5.22 -2.68 12.98
N ILE A 221 5.14 -3.16 11.73
CA ILE A 221 5.07 -2.29 10.54
C ILE A 221 3.84 -1.36 10.54
N PHE A 222 2.74 -1.76 11.19
CA PHE A 222 1.55 -0.93 11.28
C PHE A 222 1.78 0.37 12.06
N SER A 223 2.52 0.30 13.16
CA SER A 223 2.86 1.48 13.96
C SER A 223 3.64 2.48 13.12
N ASP A 224 4.65 2.00 12.40
CA ASP A 224 5.52 2.83 11.56
C ASP A 224 4.75 3.50 10.42
N GLY A 225 3.85 2.76 9.75
CA GLY A 225 3.00 3.30 8.69
C GLY A 225 2.02 4.37 9.19
N THR A 226 1.45 4.18 10.38
CA THR A 226 0.56 5.17 11.01
C THR A 226 1.31 6.44 11.41
N THR A 227 2.50 6.30 12.00
CA THR A 227 3.35 7.43 12.36
C THR A 227 3.72 8.29 11.16
N SER A 228 4.12 7.68 10.04
CA SER A 228 4.44 8.47 8.84
C SER A 228 3.22 9.21 8.27
N ALA A 229 2.04 8.58 8.31
CA ALA A 229 0.80 9.24 7.90
C ALA A 229 0.35 10.37 8.84
N ASP A 230 0.70 10.30 10.13
CA ASP A 230 0.49 11.39 11.09
C ASP A 230 1.48 12.53 10.87
N ASN A 231 2.77 12.23 10.73
CA ASN A 231 3.79 13.24 10.44
C ASN A 231 3.52 14.00 9.14
N LEU A 232 3.06 13.30 8.09
CA LEU A 232 2.66 13.92 6.83
C LEU A 232 1.59 15.01 7.04
N ASN A 233 0.60 14.75 7.90
CA ASN A 233 -0.41 15.75 8.23
C ASN A 233 0.20 16.94 8.98
N ASP A 234 1.11 16.68 9.91
CA ASP A 234 1.76 17.72 10.72
C ASP A 234 2.66 18.63 9.87
N ASP A 235 3.39 18.05 8.91
CA ASP A 235 4.22 18.80 7.96
C ASP A 235 3.36 19.75 7.11
N ILE A 236 2.24 19.26 6.57
CA ILE A 236 1.30 20.06 5.77
C ILE A 236 0.54 21.08 6.64
N ALA A 237 0.29 20.77 7.91
CA ALA A 237 -0.40 21.68 8.83
C ALA A 237 0.37 23.01 9.00
N SER A 238 1.69 23.01 8.80
CA SER A 238 2.53 24.21 8.88
C SER A 238 2.14 25.32 7.87
N ILE A 239 1.53 24.96 6.74
CA ILE A 239 1.05 25.88 5.69
C ILE A 239 -0.47 26.06 5.70
N THR A 240 -1.14 25.62 6.78
CA THR A 240 -2.60 25.68 6.91
C THR A 240 -3.02 26.61 8.04
N ASN A 241 -3.93 27.55 7.77
CA ASN A 241 -4.51 28.42 8.80
C ASN A 241 -5.68 27.74 9.52
N SER A 242 -5.52 27.42 10.81
CA SER A 242 -6.57 26.78 11.63
C SER A 242 -7.79 27.64 11.91
N ALA A 243 -7.69 28.96 11.76
CA ALA A 243 -8.82 29.88 11.89
C ALA A 243 -9.69 29.95 10.62
N ASN A 244 -9.24 29.39 9.49
CA ASN A 244 -9.98 29.37 8.23
C ASN A 244 -10.58 27.97 7.97
N SER A 245 -11.91 27.87 8.01
CA SER A 245 -12.63 26.60 7.84
C SER A 245 -12.48 25.99 6.44
N GLU A 246 -12.37 26.80 5.40
CA GLU A 246 -12.15 26.34 4.03
C GLU A 246 -10.77 25.72 3.88
N TRP A 247 -9.76 26.39 4.46
CA TRP A 247 -8.38 25.91 4.46
C TRP A 247 -8.25 24.57 5.19
N GLN A 248 -8.85 24.47 6.38
CA GLN A 248 -8.89 23.24 7.17
C GLN A 248 -9.60 22.10 6.42
N THR A 249 -10.68 22.41 5.70
CA THR A 249 -11.43 21.43 4.90
C THR A 249 -10.59 20.92 3.73
N ALA A 250 -9.87 21.81 3.05
CA ALA A 250 -9.00 21.45 1.94
C ALA A 250 -7.78 20.63 2.38
N MET A 251 -7.11 21.03 3.48
CA MET A 251 -6.00 20.27 4.07
C MET A 251 -6.47 18.86 4.43
N LYS A 252 -7.57 18.73 5.17
CA LYS A 252 -8.12 17.42 5.55
C LYS A 252 -8.45 16.58 4.33
N SER A 253 -9.05 17.18 3.29
CA SER A 253 -9.37 16.46 2.06
C SER A 253 -8.10 15.98 1.36
N PHE A 254 -7.09 16.85 1.19
CA PHE A 254 -5.81 16.50 0.57
C PHE A 254 -5.08 15.37 1.31
N CYS A 255 -4.96 15.49 2.63
CA CYS A 255 -4.35 14.45 3.47
C CYS A 255 -5.10 13.11 3.41
N GLN A 256 -6.43 13.12 3.28
CA GLN A 256 -7.20 11.89 3.07
C GLN A 256 -6.97 11.31 1.66
N THR A 257 -6.89 12.16 0.63
CA THR A 257 -6.76 11.70 -0.77
C THR A 257 -5.45 10.98 -1.03
N ILE A 258 -4.36 11.33 -0.35
CA ILE A 258 -3.09 10.60 -0.47
C ILE A 258 -3.26 9.11 -0.15
N TRP A 259 -4.22 8.78 0.72
CA TRP A 259 -4.48 7.42 1.18
C TRP A 259 -5.73 6.80 0.57
N GLY A 260 -6.28 7.36 -0.53
CA GLY A 260 -7.52 6.86 -1.13
C GLY A 260 -8.02 7.67 -2.32
N THR A 261 -9.33 7.68 -2.53
CA THR A 261 -9.95 8.34 -3.67
C THR A 261 -10.76 9.56 -3.24
N SER A 262 -10.61 10.63 -3.99
CA SER A 262 -11.24 11.91 -3.70
C SER A 262 -12.75 11.93 -3.94
N ALA A 263 -13.22 11.44 -5.09
CA ALA A 263 -14.61 11.63 -5.50
C ALA A 263 -15.43 10.32 -5.60
N TRP A 264 -14.77 9.18 -5.80
CA TRP A 264 -15.38 7.83 -5.86
C TRP A 264 -14.83 6.96 -4.73
N GLY A 265 -15.22 5.69 -4.66
CA GLY A 265 -14.91 4.79 -3.55
C GLY A 265 -16.11 4.54 -2.65
N LYS A 266 -17.03 3.65 -3.09
CA LYS A 266 -18.14 3.18 -2.23
C LYS A 266 -17.60 2.45 -0.98
N MET A 267 -18.48 2.28 0.00
CA MET A 267 -18.19 1.45 1.17
C MET A 267 -17.99 -0.01 0.71
N GLN A 268 -16.82 -0.58 0.98
CA GLN A 268 -16.51 -1.99 0.74
C GLN A 268 -16.25 -2.64 2.09
N GLY A 269 -17.22 -3.44 2.56
CA GLY A 269 -17.23 -3.91 3.94
C GLY A 269 -17.36 -2.75 4.93
N THR A 270 -16.37 -2.59 5.81
CA THR A 270 -16.31 -1.52 6.84
C THR A 270 -15.54 -0.28 6.39
N VAL A 271 -14.85 -0.32 5.24
CA VAL A 271 -13.94 0.75 4.79
C VAL A 271 -14.62 1.61 3.73
N ALA A 272 -14.59 2.93 3.91
CA ALA A 272 -15.03 3.91 2.94
C ALA A 272 -13.82 4.53 2.24
N TYR A 273 -13.69 4.28 0.93
CA TYR A 273 -12.56 4.76 0.12
C TYR A 273 -12.71 6.21 -0.33
N LYS A 274 -13.96 6.69 -0.43
CA LYS A 274 -14.27 8.09 -0.74
C LYS A 274 -13.93 9.03 0.42
N THR A 275 -13.22 10.11 0.09
CA THR A 275 -12.98 11.22 1.03
C THR A 275 -14.27 11.85 1.53
N ALA A 276 -14.24 12.27 2.79
CA ALA A 276 -15.31 13.02 3.40
C ALA A 276 -14.68 14.23 4.10
N PRO A 277 -14.82 15.44 3.53
CA PRO A 277 -14.16 16.64 4.03
C PRO A 277 -14.48 16.95 5.52
N ASN A 278 -15.66 16.51 5.97
CA ASN A 278 -16.14 16.72 7.34
C ASN A 278 -15.73 15.64 8.34
N GLU A 279 -15.19 14.50 7.89
CA GLU A 279 -14.83 13.36 8.76
C GLU A 279 -13.39 13.44 9.31
N GLY A 280 -12.70 14.55 9.04
CA GLY A 280 -11.34 14.82 9.54
C GLY A 280 -10.28 13.94 8.90
N ALA A 281 -8.99 14.28 9.05
CA ALA A 281 -7.87 13.55 8.46
C ALA A 281 -7.69 12.08 8.97
N ARG A 282 -8.68 11.54 9.70
CA ARG A 282 -8.74 10.18 10.24
C ARG A 282 -9.14 9.13 9.20
N ARG A 283 -9.75 9.54 8.08
CA ARG A 283 -10.13 8.61 7.01
C ARG A 283 -8.95 8.33 6.09
N ARG A 284 -8.20 7.27 6.38
CA ARG A 284 -7.01 6.84 5.62
C ARG A 284 -7.16 5.39 5.15
N PRO A 285 -8.00 5.11 4.14
CA PRO A 285 -8.43 3.76 3.83
C PRO A 285 -7.28 2.82 3.47
N VAL A 286 -6.26 3.29 2.73
CA VAL A 286 -5.04 2.51 2.46
C VAL A 286 -4.30 2.15 3.75
N ILE A 287 -4.06 3.10 4.65
CA ILE A 287 -3.35 2.86 5.92
C ILE A 287 -4.15 1.92 6.82
N THR A 288 -5.49 2.06 6.86
CA THR A 288 -6.38 1.14 7.57
C THR A 288 -6.27 -0.28 7.02
N VAL A 289 -6.31 -0.47 5.70
CA VAL A 289 -6.20 -1.81 5.08
C VAL A 289 -4.82 -2.42 5.31
N LEU A 290 -3.74 -1.64 5.20
CA LEU A 290 -2.39 -2.10 5.53
C LEU A 290 -2.32 -2.55 6.99
N GLY A 291 -2.87 -1.77 7.93
CA GLY A 291 -2.91 -2.12 9.35
C GLY A 291 -3.72 -3.37 9.66
N GLU A 292 -4.96 -3.46 9.16
CA GLU A 292 -5.82 -4.63 9.31
C GLU A 292 -5.13 -5.89 8.75
N THR A 293 -4.44 -5.76 7.62
CA THR A 293 -3.72 -6.87 6.97
C THR A 293 -2.51 -7.30 7.78
N ALA A 294 -1.66 -6.35 8.20
CA ALA A 294 -0.47 -6.64 8.99
C ALA A 294 -0.82 -7.34 10.32
N GLN A 295 -1.88 -6.87 10.99
CA GLN A 295 -2.40 -7.51 12.19
C GLN A 295 -2.96 -8.91 11.92
N ALA A 296 -3.72 -9.09 10.84
CA ALA A 296 -4.26 -10.40 10.48
C ALA A 296 -3.17 -11.41 10.12
N VAL A 297 -2.11 -10.98 9.44
CA VAL A 297 -0.93 -11.80 9.15
C VAL A 297 -0.17 -12.15 10.42
N GLN A 298 0.04 -11.20 11.33
CA GLN A 298 0.61 -11.48 12.65
C GLN A 298 -0.21 -12.56 13.38
N THR A 299 -1.53 -12.38 13.51
CA THR A 299 -2.40 -13.35 14.18
C THR A 299 -2.36 -14.71 13.49
N ALA A 300 -2.39 -14.77 12.17
CA ALA A 300 -2.29 -16.01 11.40
C ALA A 300 -1.01 -16.81 11.72
N LEU A 301 0.14 -16.13 11.78
CA LEU A 301 1.42 -16.79 12.07
C LEU A 301 1.50 -17.29 13.51
N LEU A 302 0.98 -16.50 14.47
CA LEU A 302 0.90 -16.89 15.88
C LEU A 302 -0.07 -18.06 16.09
N ASP A 303 -1.26 -18.02 15.46
CA ASP A 303 -2.25 -19.08 15.56
C ASP A 303 -1.74 -20.39 14.97
N LEU A 304 -0.95 -20.35 13.89
CA LEU A 304 -0.30 -21.54 13.33
C LEU A 304 0.70 -22.16 14.30
N ALA A 305 1.53 -21.33 14.94
CA ALA A 305 2.49 -21.78 15.96
C ALA A 305 1.77 -22.38 17.19
N ASP A 306 0.73 -21.71 17.68
CA ASP A 306 -0.07 -22.17 18.83
C ASP A 306 -0.85 -23.46 18.51
N ALA A 307 -1.35 -23.61 17.28
CA ALA A 307 -2.00 -24.84 16.83
C ALA A 307 -1.02 -26.02 16.83
N SER A 308 0.23 -25.78 16.44
CA SER A 308 1.28 -26.81 16.50
C SER A 308 1.67 -27.15 17.94
N ASP A 309 1.73 -26.18 18.85
CA ASP A 309 1.93 -26.44 20.28
C ASP A 309 0.82 -27.32 20.86
N LYS A 310 -0.43 -27.12 20.46
CA LYS A 310 -1.55 -27.98 20.90
C LYS A 310 -1.39 -29.42 20.42
N VAL A 311 -0.91 -29.66 19.20
CA VAL A 311 -0.61 -31.02 18.72
C VAL A 311 0.56 -31.61 19.50
N THR A 312 1.61 -30.81 19.76
CA THR A 312 2.79 -31.24 20.53
C THR A 312 2.38 -31.65 21.96
N ALA A 313 1.53 -30.85 22.61
CA ALA A 313 1.04 -31.09 23.96
C ALA A 313 0.19 -32.37 24.12
N VAL A 314 -0.39 -32.89 23.03
CA VAL A 314 -1.11 -34.18 23.02
C VAL A 314 -0.17 -35.32 22.63
N SER A 315 0.64 -35.11 21.59
CA SER A 315 1.50 -36.17 21.04
C SER A 315 2.69 -36.52 21.93
N GLU A 316 3.32 -35.56 22.62
CA GLU A 316 4.46 -35.82 23.52
C GLU A 316 4.08 -36.69 24.72
N PRO A 317 3.04 -36.35 25.53
CA PRO A 317 2.67 -37.19 26.66
C PRO A 317 2.16 -38.58 26.22
N ALA A 318 1.46 -38.65 25.09
CA ALA A 318 1.02 -39.93 24.53
C ALA A 318 2.22 -40.82 24.15
N ALA A 319 3.25 -40.24 23.54
CA ALA A 319 4.49 -40.94 23.21
C ALA A 319 5.25 -41.39 24.45
N GLU A 320 5.36 -40.52 25.46
CA GLU A 320 6.04 -40.81 26.72
C GLU A 320 5.34 -41.94 27.48
N HIS A 321 4.01 -41.93 27.51
CA HIS A 321 3.22 -42.99 28.10
C HIS A 321 3.44 -44.32 27.38
N ALA A 322 3.32 -44.33 26.05
CA ALA A 322 3.53 -45.53 25.25
C ALA A 322 4.95 -46.11 25.41
N ALA A 323 5.96 -45.26 25.47
CA ALA A 323 7.35 -45.68 25.73
C ALA A 323 7.53 -46.33 27.11
N LYS A 324 6.91 -45.76 28.15
CA LYS A 324 6.96 -46.32 29.52
C LYS A 324 6.23 -47.65 29.63
N GLU A 325 5.05 -47.79 29.02
CA GLU A 325 4.31 -49.05 29.04
C GLU A 325 5.02 -50.13 28.20
N MET A 326 5.58 -49.78 27.04
CA MET A 326 6.43 -50.67 26.26
C MET A 326 7.60 -51.21 27.09
N ALA A 327 8.32 -50.34 27.83
CA ALA A 327 9.41 -50.78 28.69
C ALA A 327 8.96 -51.74 29.80
N LYS A 328 7.73 -51.58 30.32
CA LYS A 328 7.15 -52.49 31.32
C LYS A 328 6.77 -53.84 30.72
N ASP A 329 6.18 -53.86 29.53
CA ASP A 329 5.84 -55.10 28.82
C ASP A 329 7.10 -55.92 28.54
N MET A 330 8.14 -55.27 28.01
CA MET A 330 9.44 -55.91 27.73
C MET A 330 10.15 -56.40 29.00
N ALA A 331 10.08 -55.63 30.08
CA ALA A 331 10.59 -56.05 31.38
C ALA A 331 9.88 -57.31 31.91
N LYS A 332 8.56 -57.39 31.74
CA LYS A 332 7.75 -58.51 32.18
C LYS A 332 7.99 -59.77 31.35
N GLU A 333 8.14 -59.62 30.04
CA GLU A 333 8.31 -60.73 29.10
C GLU A 333 9.72 -61.32 29.13
N TYR A 334 10.74 -60.47 29.26
CA TYR A 334 12.14 -60.86 29.13
C TYR A 334 12.97 -60.76 30.43
N GLY A 335 12.35 -60.35 31.54
CA GLY A 335 12.97 -60.32 32.86
C GLY A 335 13.96 -59.15 33.09
N PHE A 336 13.88 -58.09 32.29
CA PHE A 336 14.70 -56.89 32.45
C PHE A 336 14.12 -55.92 33.48
N HIS A 337 14.96 -55.01 34.01
CA HIS A 337 14.45 -53.89 34.78
C HIS A 337 14.01 -52.74 33.84
N PRO A 338 12.80 -52.17 33.96
CA PRO A 338 12.28 -51.15 33.04
C PRO A 338 13.20 -49.93 32.86
N TRP A 339 13.86 -49.51 33.94
CA TRP A 339 14.85 -48.43 33.89
C TRP A 339 16.03 -48.72 32.95
N HIS A 340 16.52 -49.96 32.89
CA HIS A 340 17.67 -50.29 32.03
C HIS A 340 17.31 -50.21 30.54
N LEU A 341 16.05 -50.51 30.20
CA LEU A 341 15.49 -50.31 28.86
C LEU A 341 15.40 -48.82 28.51
N LEU A 342 14.82 -48.00 29.39
CA LEU A 342 14.70 -46.54 29.20
C LEU A 342 16.04 -45.78 29.29
N ALA A 343 17.12 -46.41 29.74
CA ALA A 343 18.43 -45.79 29.88
C ALA A 343 19.43 -46.30 28.83
N GLY A 344 19.02 -47.16 27.89
CA GLY A 344 19.95 -47.69 26.88
C GLY A 344 20.92 -48.77 27.38
N LEU A 345 20.74 -49.29 28.61
CA LEU A 345 21.75 -50.09 29.31
C LEU A 345 21.66 -51.60 29.08
N THR A 346 20.65 -52.06 28.33
CA THR A 346 20.43 -53.48 28.05
C THR A 346 21.08 -53.87 26.72
N PRO A 347 22.01 -54.84 26.68
CA PRO A 347 22.57 -55.34 25.42
C PRO A 347 21.55 -56.25 24.72
N PHE A 348 21.14 -55.87 23.51
CA PHE A 348 20.17 -56.64 22.71
C PHE A 348 20.86 -57.54 21.69
N GLY A 349 20.47 -58.81 21.65
CA GLY A 349 20.85 -59.76 20.62
C GLY A 349 19.68 -60.06 19.67
N ALA A 350 19.86 -59.67 18.40
CA ALA A 350 19.15 -60.09 17.18
C ALA A 350 17.62 -59.85 17.05
N VAL A 351 17.28 -58.94 16.13
CA VAL A 351 16.14 -58.86 15.16
C VAL A 351 14.69 -59.05 15.64
N ASP A 352 14.35 -59.97 16.56
CA ASP A 352 12.96 -60.26 16.94
C ASP A 352 12.38 -59.25 17.95
N LEU A 353 13.21 -58.73 18.85
CA LEU A 353 12.75 -57.82 19.90
C LEU A 353 12.28 -56.45 19.37
N THR A 354 12.84 -55.99 18.25
CA THR A 354 12.47 -54.70 17.65
C THR A 354 11.02 -54.71 17.18
N ALA A 355 10.55 -55.81 16.59
CA ALA A 355 9.17 -55.93 16.13
C ALA A 355 8.18 -55.90 17.31
N GLU A 356 8.49 -56.60 18.39
CA GLU A 356 7.64 -56.66 19.59
C GLU A 356 7.59 -55.35 20.36
N MET A 357 8.73 -54.67 20.52
CA MET A 357 8.79 -53.33 21.10
C MET A 357 7.90 -52.35 20.34
N VAL A 358 7.96 -52.38 19.01
CA VAL A 358 7.13 -51.48 18.20
C VAL A 358 5.67 -51.84 18.29
N MET A 359 5.32 -53.14 18.28
CA MET A 359 3.94 -53.57 18.46
C MET A 359 3.38 -53.19 19.85
N SER A 360 4.17 -53.33 20.91
CA SER A 360 3.79 -52.91 22.27
C SER A 360 3.63 -51.39 22.35
N PHE A 361 4.60 -50.60 21.87
CA PHE A 361 4.50 -49.14 21.80
C PHE A 361 3.22 -48.70 21.08
N ARG A 362 2.92 -49.31 19.93
CA ARG A 362 1.70 -49.00 19.16
C ARG A 362 0.43 -49.36 19.93
N SER A 363 0.42 -50.44 20.69
CA SER A 363 -0.77 -50.82 21.47
C SER A 363 -1.11 -49.84 22.60
N HIS A 364 -0.13 -49.08 23.08
CA HIS A 364 -0.28 -48.11 24.16
C HIS A 364 -0.37 -46.64 23.69
N MET A 365 -0.15 -46.38 22.40
CA MET A 365 -0.23 -45.03 21.85
C MET A 365 -1.68 -44.57 21.67
N ASP A 366 -2.02 -43.37 22.14
CA ASP A 366 -3.33 -42.74 21.93
C ASP A 366 -3.47 -42.17 20.50
N TYR A 367 -3.61 -43.05 19.51
CA TYR A 367 -3.81 -42.63 18.13
C TYR A 367 -5.09 -41.83 17.92
N ALA A 368 -6.16 -42.13 18.66
CA ALA A 368 -7.43 -41.42 18.52
C ALA A 368 -7.31 -39.95 18.98
N GLY A 369 -6.66 -39.71 20.12
CA GLY A 369 -6.37 -38.37 20.62
C GLY A 369 -5.47 -37.58 19.67
N ILE A 370 -4.42 -38.23 19.13
CA ILE A 370 -3.51 -37.59 18.18
C ILE A 370 -4.21 -37.27 16.86
N GLU A 371 -4.98 -38.21 16.29
CA GLU A 371 -5.74 -37.96 15.06
C GLU A 371 -6.77 -36.84 15.22
N ALA A 372 -7.41 -36.75 16.40
CA ALA A 372 -8.29 -35.64 16.74
C ALA A 372 -7.52 -34.31 16.81
N ALA A 373 -6.35 -34.28 17.46
CA ALA A 373 -5.51 -33.09 17.53
C ALA A 373 -5.02 -32.64 16.14
N VAL A 374 -4.61 -33.57 15.28
CA VAL A 374 -4.21 -33.29 13.88
C VAL A 374 -5.39 -32.78 13.06
N ALA A 375 -6.61 -33.29 13.29
CA ALA A 375 -7.81 -32.78 12.64
C ALA A 375 -8.08 -31.31 13.03
N THR A 376 -8.02 -30.99 14.33
CA THR A 376 -8.16 -29.61 14.83
C THR A 376 -7.06 -28.69 14.28
N TYR A 377 -5.82 -29.19 14.16
CA TYR A 377 -4.72 -28.44 13.54
C TYR A 377 -5.01 -28.10 12.08
N ASN A 378 -5.47 -29.07 11.28
CA ASN A 378 -5.82 -28.83 9.88
C ASN A 378 -7.05 -27.92 9.71
N GLU A 379 -8.04 -28.01 10.60
CA GLU A 379 -9.16 -27.08 10.66
C GLU A 379 -8.68 -25.66 10.96
N THR A 380 -7.75 -25.50 11.90
CA THR A 380 -7.12 -24.21 12.22
C THR A 380 -6.37 -23.65 11.02
N CYS A 381 -5.55 -24.46 10.35
CA CYS A 381 -4.86 -24.06 9.11
C CYS A 381 -5.83 -23.59 8.03
N SER A 382 -6.94 -24.31 7.85
CA SER A 382 -7.98 -23.95 6.88
C SER A 382 -8.65 -22.61 7.25
N GLY A 383 -8.90 -22.36 8.53
CA GLY A 383 -9.42 -21.10 9.05
C GLY A 383 -8.46 -19.92 8.84
N ILE A 384 -7.17 -20.14 9.06
CA ILE A 384 -6.11 -19.17 8.82
C ILE A 384 -6.03 -18.82 7.33
N ALA A 385 -5.92 -19.82 6.45
CA ALA A 385 -5.85 -19.60 5.00
C ALA A 385 -7.06 -18.82 4.49
N LYS A 386 -8.27 -19.18 4.94
CA LYS A 386 -9.51 -18.46 4.60
C LYS A 386 -9.50 -17.01 5.09
N THR A 387 -8.95 -16.74 6.27
CA THR A 387 -8.84 -15.39 6.80
C THR A 387 -7.92 -14.54 5.93
N LEU A 388 -6.74 -15.06 5.58
CA LEU A 388 -5.78 -14.38 4.71
C LEU A 388 -6.35 -14.14 3.31
N ASP A 389 -6.90 -15.17 2.66
CA ASP A 389 -7.53 -15.05 1.34
C ASP A 389 -8.69 -14.04 1.34
N GLY A 390 -9.39 -13.90 2.47
CA GLY A 390 -10.47 -12.93 2.66
C GLY A 390 -10.01 -11.47 2.64
N LEU A 391 -8.71 -11.19 2.80
CA LEU A 391 -8.15 -9.84 2.77
C LEU A 391 -7.89 -9.34 1.35
N GLU A 392 -7.69 -10.24 0.39
CA GLU A 392 -7.30 -9.93 -0.99
C GLU A 392 -8.23 -8.91 -1.66
N GLY A 393 -9.54 -9.05 -1.46
CA GLY A 393 -10.51 -8.11 -2.04
C GLY A 393 -10.34 -6.68 -1.53
N LYS A 394 -10.02 -6.51 -0.24
CA LYS A 394 -9.76 -5.19 0.35
C LYS A 394 -8.41 -4.63 -0.09
N LEU A 395 -7.37 -5.47 -0.11
CA LEU A 395 -6.03 -5.08 -0.55
C LEU A 395 -6.04 -4.63 -2.01
N GLU A 396 -6.72 -5.36 -2.88
CA GLU A 396 -6.79 -5.03 -4.30
C GLU A 396 -7.61 -3.76 -4.56
N GLU A 397 -8.72 -3.56 -3.85
CA GLU A 397 -9.48 -2.31 -3.93
C GLU A 397 -8.62 -1.12 -3.49
N ALA A 398 -7.90 -1.25 -2.36
CA ALA A 398 -6.97 -0.23 -1.89
C ALA A 398 -5.85 0.04 -2.91
N ARG A 399 -5.30 -1.01 -3.54
CA ARG A 399 -4.26 -0.91 -4.58
C ARG A 399 -4.74 -0.17 -5.82
N LYS A 400 -6.02 -0.33 -6.19
CA LYS A 400 -6.64 0.41 -7.30
C LYS A 400 -6.97 1.86 -6.92
N SER A 401 -7.30 2.09 -5.66
CA SER A 401 -7.71 3.41 -5.15
C SER A 401 -6.55 4.33 -4.81
N VAL A 402 -5.38 3.80 -4.47
CA VAL A 402 -4.21 4.63 -4.17
C VAL A 402 -3.82 5.49 -5.38
N PRO A 403 -3.54 6.78 -5.21
CA PRO A 403 -3.26 7.61 -6.38
C PRO A 403 -1.87 7.41 -6.98
N THR A 404 -1.75 7.79 -8.25
CA THR A 404 -0.46 7.77 -8.96
C THR A 404 0.41 8.95 -8.53
N PHE A 405 1.72 8.87 -8.81
CA PHE A 405 2.65 9.98 -8.63
C PHE A 405 2.12 11.29 -9.22
N ASN A 406 1.81 11.29 -10.52
CA ASN A 406 1.38 12.48 -11.26
C ASN A 406 0.01 13.00 -10.75
N ALA A 407 -0.87 12.11 -10.27
CA ALA A 407 -2.15 12.52 -9.70
C ALA A 407 -1.98 13.22 -8.34
N GLU A 408 -1.04 12.78 -7.50
CA GLU A 408 -0.71 13.49 -6.26
C GLU A 408 0.10 14.76 -6.49
N GLU A 409 1.03 14.76 -7.44
CA GLU A 409 1.75 15.96 -7.85
C GLU A 409 0.75 17.07 -8.22
N ALA A 410 -0.19 16.77 -9.12
CA ALA A 410 -1.20 17.74 -9.54
C ALA A 410 -2.11 18.22 -8.40
N ARG A 411 -2.48 17.34 -7.45
CA ARG A 411 -3.28 17.73 -6.28
C ARG A 411 -2.50 18.57 -5.28
N ALA A 412 -1.25 18.22 -5.02
CA ALA A 412 -0.37 19.01 -4.17
C ALA A 412 -0.11 20.37 -4.80
N GLU A 413 -0.01 20.42 -6.15
CA GLU A 413 0.11 21.68 -6.85
C GLU A 413 -1.11 22.58 -6.58
N ALA A 414 -2.32 22.03 -6.76
CA ALA A 414 -3.59 22.68 -6.47
C ALA A 414 -3.69 23.18 -5.02
N PHE A 415 -3.40 22.34 -4.03
CA PHE A 415 -3.45 22.72 -2.62
C PHE A 415 -2.40 23.78 -2.27
N GLY A 416 -1.18 23.64 -2.78
CA GLY A 416 -0.09 24.60 -2.60
C GLY A 416 -0.43 25.97 -3.21
N GLY A 417 -0.96 26.01 -4.44
CA GLY A 417 -1.29 27.25 -5.13
C GLY A 417 -2.36 28.04 -4.39
N ARG A 418 -3.38 27.32 -3.89
CA ARG A 418 -4.40 27.91 -3.03
C ARG A 418 -3.87 28.41 -1.70
N SER A 419 -2.92 27.70 -1.10
CA SER A 419 -2.29 28.11 0.16
C SER A 419 -1.48 29.40 -0.01
N LEU A 420 -0.74 29.57 -1.12
CA LEU A 420 -0.02 30.82 -1.44
C LEU A 420 -0.97 32.00 -1.67
N ASN A 421 -2.16 31.74 -2.21
CA ASN A 421 -3.19 32.77 -2.42
C ASN A 421 -4.04 33.03 -1.17
N ASP A 422 -3.69 32.49 0.01
CA ASP A 422 -4.49 32.53 1.25
C ASP A 422 -5.95 32.09 1.04
N PHE A 423 -6.21 31.22 0.06
CA PHE A 423 -7.55 30.81 -0.35
C PHE A 423 -8.45 32.00 -0.75
N LYS A 424 -7.86 33.13 -1.17
CA LYS A 424 -8.57 34.30 -1.72
C LYS A 424 -9.16 33.95 -3.09
N HIS A 425 -10.13 34.76 -3.52
CA HIS A 425 -10.78 34.63 -4.83
C HIS A 425 -10.01 35.36 -5.95
N ASP A 426 -8.72 35.63 -5.74
CA ASP A 426 -7.88 36.34 -6.69
C ASP A 426 -7.12 35.34 -7.57
N HIS A 427 -7.12 35.54 -8.88
CA HIS A 427 -6.31 34.75 -9.81
C HIS A 427 -4.93 35.38 -9.94
N LEU A 428 -3.94 34.84 -9.23
CA LEU A 428 -2.55 35.09 -9.61
C LEU A 428 -2.17 34.09 -10.71
N TRP A 429 -1.71 34.64 -11.84
CA TRP A 429 -1.28 33.88 -13.01
C TRP A 429 -0.02 33.07 -12.68
N THR A 430 -0.08 31.73 -12.70
CA THR A 430 1.12 30.90 -12.41
C THR A 430 1.65 30.07 -13.58
N LEU A 431 1.13 30.22 -14.81
CA LEU A 431 1.64 29.44 -15.95
C LEU A 431 3.09 29.79 -16.28
N GLN A 432 3.97 28.79 -16.16
CA GLN A 432 5.42 28.93 -16.30
C GLN A 432 5.85 29.34 -17.72
N THR A 433 5.05 29.03 -18.75
CA THR A 433 5.38 29.25 -20.17
C THR A 433 4.52 30.30 -20.86
N ASP A 434 3.44 30.75 -20.22
CA ASP A 434 2.49 31.65 -20.86
C ASP A 434 2.71 33.11 -20.44
N SER A 435 2.75 33.99 -21.44
CA SER A 435 2.98 35.42 -21.21
C SER A 435 1.65 36.12 -20.96
N ALA A 436 1.62 37.01 -19.97
CA ALA A 436 0.43 37.83 -19.72
C ALA A 436 -0.03 38.54 -21.02
N GLY A 437 -1.26 38.27 -21.46
CA GLY A 437 -1.87 38.88 -22.64
C GLY A 437 -1.93 38.00 -23.91
N VAL A 438 -1.47 36.74 -23.87
CA VAL A 438 -1.61 35.79 -24.99
C VAL A 438 -3.06 35.32 -25.17
N HIS A 439 -3.72 34.98 -24.07
CA HIS A 439 -5.11 34.49 -24.11
C HIS A 439 -6.11 35.57 -23.73
N LYS A 440 -7.29 35.52 -24.35
CA LYS A 440 -8.40 36.43 -24.04
C LYS A 440 -9.02 36.14 -22.68
N TYR A 441 -9.12 34.87 -22.33
CA TYR A 441 -9.61 34.38 -21.05
C TYR A 441 -8.64 33.33 -20.53
N PRO A 442 -7.50 33.76 -19.96
CA PRO A 442 -6.54 32.79 -19.48
C PRO A 442 -7.11 32.14 -18.20
N VAL A 443 -6.68 30.91 -17.89
CA VAL A 443 -7.06 30.22 -16.66
C VAL A 443 -5.88 29.46 -16.08
N ASP A 444 -5.95 29.21 -14.79
CA ASP A 444 -4.99 28.42 -14.04
C ASP A 444 -5.78 27.38 -13.24
N LEU A 445 -5.71 26.12 -13.68
CA LEU A 445 -6.47 25.03 -13.07
C LEU A 445 -6.07 24.80 -11.61
N VAL A 446 -4.79 24.97 -11.28
CA VAL A 446 -4.23 24.76 -9.94
C VAL A 446 -4.86 25.73 -8.95
N ASN A 447 -4.89 27.01 -9.30
CA ASN A 447 -5.48 28.04 -8.44
C ASN A 447 -7.01 28.02 -8.41
N GLN A 448 -7.65 27.39 -9.40
CA GLN A 448 -9.11 27.30 -9.46
C GLN A 448 -9.68 26.10 -8.73
N GLU A 449 -8.95 25.01 -8.50
CA GLU A 449 -9.46 23.77 -7.91
C GLU A 449 -10.19 23.99 -6.56
N GLY A 450 -11.36 23.38 -6.36
CA GLY A 450 -12.22 23.63 -5.20
C GLY A 450 -13.00 24.96 -5.20
N ILE A 451 -12.52 26.03 -5.87
CA ILE A 451 -13.25 27.30 -5.96
C ILE A 451 -14.56 27.10 -6.72
N GLY A 452 -15.69 27.50 -6.12
CA GLY A 452 -16.99 27.31 -6.74
C GLY A 452 -17.35 25.83 -6.98
N ASN A 453 -16.69 24.90 -6.27
CA ASN A 453 -16.78 23.44 -6.43
C ASN A 453 -16.18 22.91 -7.75
N SER A 454 -15.18 23.63 -8.28
CA SER A 454 -14.33 23.14 -9.38
C SER A 454 -13.57 21.87 -8.98
N HIS A 455 -13.36 20.99 -9.97
CA HIS A 455 -12.75 19.68 -9.77
C HIS A 455 -12.10 19.17 -11.06
N ALA A 456 -11.41 20.05 -11.77
CA ALA A 456 -10.79 19.75 -13.06
C ALA A 456 -9.54 18.89 -12.87
N ILE A 457 -8.80 19.09 -11.78
CA ILE A 457 -7.57 18.33 -11.52
C ILE A 457 -7.92 17.00 -10.87
N ASP A 458 -8.60 17.06 -9.73
CA ASP A 458 -8.75 15.91 -8.87
C ASP A 458 -9.53 14.74 -9.51
N LYS A 459 -10.49 15.02 -10.40
CA LYS A 459 -11.26 13.98 -11.08
C LYS A 459 -10.70 13.52 -12.42
N HIS A 460 -9.83 14.30 -13.06
CA HIS A 460 -9.54 14.14 -14.48
C HIS A 460 -8.06 14.22 -14.85
N VAL A 461 -7.15 14.28 -13.88
CA VAL A 461 -5.71 14.27 -14.14
C VAL A 461 -5.07 12.97 -13.63
N ALA A 462 -4.30 12.33 -14.52
CA ALA A 462 -3.43 11.18 -14.26
C ALA A 462 -4.11 9.98 -13.58
N LYS A 463 -5.37 9.70 -13.91
CA LYS A 463 -6.10 8.54 -13.40
C LYS A 463 -5.73 7.27 -14.15
N THR A 464 -5.60 6.18 -13.41
CA THR A 464 -5.42 4.85 -13.98
C THR A 464 -6.74 4.34 -14.56
N ASP A 465 -6.65 3.36 -15.44
CA ASP A 465 -7.83 2.72 -16.03
C ASP A 465 -8.70 2.05 -14.93
N ASP A 466 -8.07 1.45 -13.92
CA ASP A 466 -8.73 0.94 -12.72
C ASP A 466 -9.50 2.02 -11.96
N GLN A 467 -8.91 3.21 -11.79
CA GLN A 467 -9.58 4.34 -11.13
C GLN A 467 -10.75 4.88 -11.94
N LEU A 468 -10.62 4.93 -13.27
CA LEU A 468 -11.72 5.28 -14.17
C LEU A 468 -12.84 4.23 -14.08
N ALA A 469 -12.52 2.94 -14.04
CA ALA A 469 -13.49 1.86 -13.85
C ALA A 469 -14.19 1.94 -12.48
N GLN A 470 -13.44 2.18 -11.39
CA GLN A 470 -14.03 2.42 -10.06
C GLN A 470 -14.99 3.62 -10.07
N ARG A 471 -14.65 4.69 -10.79
CA ARG A 471 -15.53 5.84 -10.95
C ARG A 471 -16.81 5.49 -11.72
N MET A 472 -16.69 4.69 -12.80
CA MET A 472 -17.85 4.17 -13.54
C MET A 472 -18.78 3.35 -12.63
N ARG A 473 -18.21 2.48 -11.80
CA ARG A 473 -18.92 1.65 -10.80
C ARG A 473 -19.65 2.48 -9.74
N ASP A 474 -19.02 3.55 -9.27
CA ASP A 474 -19.45 4.23 -8.04
C ASP A 474 -20.34 5.43 -8.31
N GLN A 475 -20.09 6.17 -9.39
CA GLN A 475 -20.82 7.39 -9.73
C GLN A 475 -21.79 7.21 -10.90
N HIS A 476 -21.64 6.14 -11.70
CA HIS A 476 -22.42 5.90 -12.91
C HIS A 476 -22.49 7.11 -13.88
N PRO A 477 -21.36 7.77 -14.21
CA PRO A 477 -21.36 8.81 -15.22
C PRO A 477 -21.56 8.20 -16.62
N SER A 478 -21.83 9.04 -17.63
CA SER A 478 -21.88 8.61 -19.03
C SER A 478 -20.50 8.13 -19.54
N ALA A 479 -19.44 8.74 -19.03
CA ALA A 479 -18.07 8.33 -19.24
C ALA A 479 -17.18 8.81 -18.07
N ALA A 480 -16.06 8.12 -17.86
CA ALA A 480 -14.97 8.57 -17.00
C ALA A 480 -13.73 8.75 -17.88
N SER A 481 -13.10 9.92 -17.83
CA SER A 481 -11.92 10.24 -18.62
C SER A 481 -10.88 10.99 -17.81
N SER A 482 -9.63 10.89 -18.27
CA SER A 482 -8.48 11.53 -17.65
C SER A 482 -7.46 12.00 -18.69
N TYR A 483 -6.95 13.20 -18.48
CA TYR A 483 -5.71 13.69 -19.05
C TYR A 483 -4.53 12.85 -18.56
N THR A 484 -3.44 12.86 -19.33
CA THR A 484 -2.19 12.18 -18.98
C THR A 484 -1.54 12.80 -17.74
N ASP A 485 -1.50 14.13 -17.68
CA ASP A 485 -0.84 14.93 -16.65
C ASP A 485 -1.48 16.33 -16.56
N LEU A 486 -1.05 17.10 -15.55
CA LEU A 486 -1.58 18.44 -15.28
C LEU A 486 -1.23 19.43 -16.39
N GLU A 487 -0.02 19.33 -16.96
CA GLU A 487 0.42 20.19 -18.06
C GLU A 487 -0.50 20.06 -19.27
N SER A 488 -0.79 18.81 -19.67
CA SER A 488 -1.74 18.51 -20.75
C SER A 488 -3.15 19.03 -20.43
N ALA A 489 -3.63 18.80 -19.21
CA ALA A 489 -4.94 19.27 -18.77
C ALA A 489 -5.05 20.80 -18.89
N GLN A 490 -4.04 21.52 -18.42
CA GLN A 490 -3.95 22.97 -18.48
C GLN A 490 -3.90 23.46 -19.93
N ALA A 491 -3.01 22.90 -20.76
CA ALA A 491 -2.84 23.30 -22.14
C ALA A 491 -4.11 23.08 -22.98
N TYR A 492 -4.72 21.90 -22.90
CA TYR A 492 -5.91 21.59 -23.68
C TYR A 492 -7.16 22.33 -23.17
N THR A 493 -7.27 22.59 -21.87
CA THR A 493 -8.32 23.46 -21.33
C THR A 493 -8.19 24.87 -21.90
N GLN A 494 -6.99 25.44 -21.88
CA GLN A 494 -6.76 26.79 -22.40
C GLN A 494 -7.08 26.88 -23.90
N GLN A 495 -6.67 25.89 -24.69
CA GLN A 495 -7.01 25.81 -26.12
C GLN A 495 -8.53 25.75 -26.36
N CYS A 496 -9.28 25.02 -25.53
CA CYS A 496 -10.74 24.99 -25.60
C CYS A 496 -11.35 26.38 -25.34
N LEU A 497 -10.83 27.12 -24.34
CA LEU A 497 -11.29 28.48 -24.05
C LEU A 497 -10.97 29.44 -25.20
N ASP A 498 -9.77 29.37 -25.75
CA ASP A 498 -9.32 30.21 -26.87
C ASP A 498 -10.10 29.94 -28.16
N GLY A 499 -10.59 28.70 -28.35
CA GLY A 499 -11.48 28.32 -29.44
C GLY A 499 -12.92 28.82 -29.27
N ASN A 500 -13.32 29.26 -28.07
CA ASN A 500 -14.69 29.63 -27.74
C ASN A 500 -14.89 31.09 -27.23
N PRO A 501 -14.18 32.11 -27.75
CA PRO A 501 -14.13 33.44 -27.14
C PRO A 501 -15.46 34.21 -27.19
N ASP A 502 -16.31 33.91 -28.16
CA ASP A 502 -17.61 34.57 -28.34
C ASP A 502 -18.68 33.99 -27.43
N LYS A 503 -18.61 32.68 -27.22
CA LYS A 503 -19.49 31.94 -26.31
C LYS A 503 -19.21 32.36 -24.86
N ILE A 504 -17.93 32.43 -24.47
CA ILE A 504 -17.51 32.93 -23.17
C ILE A 504 -17.92 34.40 -22.97
N ARG A 505 -17.71 35.26 -23.97
CA ARG A 505 -18.14 36.66 -23.91
C ARG A 505 -19.64 36.80 -23.68
N SER A 506 -20.45 36.02 -24.40
CA SER A 506 -21.91 36.01 -24.25
C SER A 506 -22.33 35.54 -22.85
N PHE A 507 -21.68 34.48 -22.35
CA PHE A 507 -21.90 33.97 -21.00
C PHE A 507 -21.61 35.02 -19.91
N ILE A 508 -20.47 35.72 -20.02
CA ILE A 508 -20.08 36.79 -19.10
C ILE A 508 -21.06 37.96 -19.17
N ASN A 509 -21.42 38.41 -20.38
CA ASN A 509 -22.36 39.53 -20.58
C ASN A 509 -23.78 39.21 -20.07
N GLY A 510 -24.17 37.94 -20.11
CA GLY A 510 -25.41 37.45 -19.50
C GLY A 510 -25.31 37.24 -17.99
N HIS A 511 -24.22 37.67 -17.35
CA HIS A 511 -23.93 37.48 -15.93
C HIS A 511 -24.01 36.01 -15.48
N GLY A 512 -23.64 35.09 -16.37
CA GLY A 512 -23.75 33.66 -16.11
C GLY A 512 -25.20 33.19 -15.97
N THR A 513 -26.08 33.57 -16.91
CA THR A 513 -27.44 33.01 -16.98
C THR A 513 -27.58 32.16 -18.25
N PRO A 514 -27.69 30.82 -18.14
CA PRO A 514 -27.66 29.99 -16.93
C PRO A 514 -26.28 29.98 -16.24
N PRO A 515 -26.15 29.53 -14.96
CA PRO A 515 -24.92 29.65 -14.14
C PRO A 515 -23.70 28.88 -14.63
N ARG A 516 -23.87 28.06 -15.68
CA ARG A 516 -22.82 27.22 -16.26
C ARG A 516 -22.92 27.26 -17.78
N GLU A 517 -21.78 27.19 -18.43
CA GLU A 517 -21.68 27.07 -19.88
C GLU A 517 -20.73 25.95 -20.24
N THR A 518 -21.07 25.17 -21.27
CA THR A 518 -20.24 24.06 -21.75
C THR A 518 -19.55 24.45 -23.03
N LEU A 519 -18.25 24.27 -23.09
CA LEU A 519 -17.38 24.59 -24.20
C LEU A 519 -16.74 23.31 -24.69
N GLU A 520 -16.50 23.23 -25.99
CA GLU A 520 -15.91 22.05 -26.62
C GLU A 520 -14.88 22.49 -27.64
N VAL A 521 -13.84 21.67 -27.76
CA VAL A 521 -12.96 21.65 -28.92
C VAL A 521 -12.74 20.19 -29.29
N ASP A 522 -12.81 19.89 -30.59
CA ASP A 522 -12.46 18.60 -31.16
C ASP A 522 -11.26 18.82 -32.08
N PHE A 523 -10.15 18.12 -31.82
CA PHE A 523 -8.96 18.18 -32.66
C PHE A 523 -9.03 17.19 -33.84
N GLY A 524 -10.10 16.40 -33.94
CA GLY A 524 -10.31 15.38 -34.95
C GLY A 524 -9.51 14.11 -34.69
N ALA A 525 -9.86 13.03 -35.41
CA ALA A 525 -9.24 11.71 -35.23
C ALA A 525 -7.73 11.65 -35.56
N THR A 526 -7.19 12.65 -36.26
CA THR A 526 -5.76 12.80 -36.54
C THR A 526 -5.09 13.86 -35.67
N GLY A 527 -5.84 14.50 -34.77
CA GLY A 527 -5.35 15.47 -33.81
C GLY A 527 -4.59 14.81 -32.65
N PRO A 528 -4.02 15.60 -31.74
CA PRO A 528 -3.38 15.05 -30.55
C PRO A 528 -4.35 14.23 -29.69
N VAL A 529 -3.83 13.19 -29.06
CA VAL A 529 -4.55 12.46 -28.01
C VAL A 529 -4.57 13.34 -26.77
N THR A 530 -5.76 13.81 -26.38
CA THR A 530 -5.98 14.66 -25.21
C THR A 530 -6.05 13.84 -23.93
N GLY A 531 -6.38 12.56 -24.02
CA GLY A 531 -6.36 11.64 -22.89
C GLY A 531 -7.07 10.34 -23.19
N ARG A 532 -7.55 9.67 -22.13
CA ARG A 532 -8.20 8.36 -22.22
C ARG A 532 -9.55 8.35 -21.54
N SER A 533 -10.44 7.45 -21.96
CA SER A 533 -11.79 7.32 -21.41
C SER A 533 -12.34 5.91 -21.45
N ILE A 534 -13.16 5.59 -20.43
CA ILE A 534 -14.10 4.47 -20.41
C ILE A 534 -15.52 5.06 -20.50
N ASP A 535 -16.27 4.66 -21.52
CA ASP A 535 -17.69 4.98 -21.65
C ASP A 535 -18.58 3.93 -20.96
N GLN A 536 -19.86 4.27 -20.77
CA GLN A 536 -20.81 3.39 -20.09
C GLN A 536 -21.05 2.06 -20.82
N ALA A 537 -20.94 2.02 -22.15
CA ALA A 537 -21.14 0.79 -22.92
C ALA A 537 -19.95 -0.16 -22.75
N ALA A 538 -18.73 0.37 -22.81
CA ALA A 538 -17.49 -0.35 -22.56
C ALA A 538 -17.47 -0.92 -21.13
N TYR A 539 -17.89 -0.12 -20.13
CA TYR A 539 -18.00 -0.58 -18.76
C TYR A 539 -19.09 -1.64 -18.56
N ALA A 540 -20.25 -1.49 -19.20
CA ALA A 540 -21.33 -2.48 -19.09
C ALA A 540 -20.96 -3.82 -19.77
N ALA A 541 -20.13 -3.79 -20.81
CA ALA A 541 -19.68 -4.98 -21.53
C ALA A 541 -18.70 -5.83 -20.70
N ASP A 542 -17.74 -5.19 -20.02
CA ASP A 542 -16.81 -5.85 -19.11
C ASP A 542 -16.46 -4.92 -17.93
N PRO A 543 -17.19 -5.01 -16.80
CA PRO A 543 -16.89 -4.19 -15.63
C PRO A 543 -15.54 -4.48 -14.97
N ALA A 544 -14.96 -5.65 -15.21
CA ALA A 544 -13.68 -6.05 -14.61
C ALA A 544 -12.49 -5.49 -15.39
N HIS A 545 -12.59 -5.48 -16.72
CA HIS A 545 -11.55 -4.98 -17.62
C HIS A 545 -12.16 -4.14 -18.76
N PRO A 546 -12.79 -3.00 -18.43
CA PRO A 546 -13.49 -2.20 -19.42
C PRO A 546 -12.54 -1.68 -20.49
N ARG A 547 -13.00 -1.69 -21.74
CA ARG A 547 -12.22 -1.16 -22.86
C ARG A 547 -11.96 0.33 -22.66
N VAL A 548 -10.69 0.71 -22.75
CA VAL A 548 -10.25 2.11 -22.72
C VAL A 548 -10.08 2.63 -24.15
N THR A 549 -10.45 3.88 -24.36
CA THR A 549 -10.34 4.57 -25.66
C THR A 549 -9.55 5.86 -25.52
N GLU A 550 -8.70 6.14 -26.51
CA GLU A 550 -8.05 7.44 -26.65
C GLU A 550 -9.07 8.49 -27.10
N LYS A 551 -8.90 9.69 -26.56
CA LYS A 551 -9.76 10.85 -26.82
C LYS A 551 -8.95 11.96 -27.48
N HIS A 552 -9.60 12.71 -28.35
CA HIS A 552 -8.99 13.79 -29.14
C HIS A 552 -9.78 15.10 -29.03
N GLY A 553 -10.87 15.13 -28.25
CA GLY A 553 -11.57 16.35 -27.90
C GLY A 553 -11.41 16.70 -26.43
N VAL A 554 -11.87 17.89 -26.07
CA VAL A 554 -11.90 18.39 -24.68
C VAL A 554 -13.25 19.07 -24.44
N TYR A 555 -13.91 18.65 -23.35
CA TYR A 555 -15.04 19.39 -22.78
C TYR A 555 -14.57 20.24 -21.60
N VAL A 556 -14.98 21.51 -21.59
CA VAL A 556 -14.77 22.43 -20.46
C VAL A 556 -16.13 22.95 -20.02
N VAL A 557 -16.44 22.84 -18.74
CA VAL A 557 -17.60 23.50 -18.14
C VAL A 557 -17.10 24.68 -17.33
N ILE A 558 -17.50 25.90 -17.71
CA ILE A 558 -17.24 27.10 -16.92
C ILE A 558 -18.44 27.43 -16.04
N LYS A 559 -18.18 28.00 -14.86
CA LYS A 559 -19.20 28.46 -13.90
C LYS A 559 -18.93 29.90 -13.55
N TYR A 560 -19.98 30.73 -13.62
CA TYR A 560 -19.86 32.14 -13.29
C TYR A 560 -19.57 32.33 -11.80
N VAL A 561 -18.57 33.15 -11.48
CA VAL A 561 -18.21 33.53 -10.11
C VAL A 561 -17.94 35.03 -10.12
N SER A 562 -18.79 35.78 -9.42
CA SER A 562 -18.65 37.23 -9.32
C SER A 562 -17.37 37.61 -8.59
N GLY A 563 -16.72 38.70 -9.01
CA GLY A 563 -15.51 39.23 -8.38
C GLY A 563 -14.20 38.60 -8.87
N MET A 564 -14.26 37.60 -9.75
CA MET A 564 -13.08 36.99 -10.38
C MET A 564 -12.72 37.66 -11.71
N THR A 565 -11.46 37.52 -12.13
CA THR A 565 -10.97 37.96 -13.45
C THR A 565 -10.23 36.83 -14.16
N PRO A 566 -10.82 36.20 -15.20
CA PRO A 566 -12.17 36.43 -15.71
C PRO A 566 -13.27 36.02 -14.70
N PRO A 567 -14.53 36.50 -14.81
CA PRO A 567 -15.59 36.29 -13.82
C PRO A 567 -16.21 34.89 -13.88
N PHE A 568 -15.37 33.87 -14.01
CA PHE A 568 -15.76 32.46 -14.02
C PHE A 568 -14.58 31.58 -13.56
N VAL A 569 -14.91 30.37 -13.10
CA VAL A 569 -13.96 29.28 -12.92
C VAL A 569 -14.24 28.16 -13.91
N VAL A 570 -13.22 27.38 -14.25
CA VAL A 570 -13.36 26.07 -14.86
C VAL A 570 -13.91 25.12 -13.79
N LEU A 571 -15.20 24.83 -13.86
CA LEU A 571 -15.86 23.90 -12.94
C LEU A 571 -15.33 22.48 -13.13
N THR A 572 -15.15 22.07 -14.38
CA THR A 572 -14.50 20.81 -14.73
C THR A 572 -13.98 20.89 -16.15
N SER A 573 -12.94 20.12 -16.43
CA SER A 573 -12.35 19.96 -17.76
C SER A 573 -11.94 18.50 -17.91
N TYR A 574 -12.24 17.89 -19.06
CA TYR A 574 -11.90 16.49 -19.30
C TYR A 574 -11.83 16.12 -20.78
N PRO A 575 -11.03 15.09 -21.14
CA PRO A 575 -11.00 14.54 -22.50
C PRO A 575 -12.36 14.00 -22.93
N ASN A 576 -12.72 14.24 -24.20
CA ASN A 576 -13.96 13.80 -24.84
C ASN A 576 -13.73 12.98 -26.11
#